data_AF-A0A1Q3B0Q9-F1
#
_entry.id   AF-A0A1Q3B0Q9-F1
#
_cell.length_a   1.000
_cell.length_b   1.000
_cell.length_c   1.000
_cell.angle_alpha   90.00
_cell.angle_beta   90.00
_cell.angle_gamma   90.00
#
_symmetry.space_group_name_H-M   'P 1'
#
loop_
_entity.id
_entity.type
_entity.pdbx_description
1 polymer ?
#
loop_
_entity_poly.entity_id
_entity_poly.type
_entity_poly.pdbx_seq_one_letter_code
_entity_poly.pdbx_strand_id
1 'polypeptide(L)'
;SFVLGNPISITPELIAETLGIPNSGITHCNDVEKLEAIGICLERTNFNPIMTVTSSHLPIATRIILLLVTNTLLPREGSHTLPYERDLKIVACIKNGTLVNLPYLIINHMLSRPNHIPYPMLLSRIFVSLNLDILDDEHNVKPSHKQL
;
A
#
# COMPACT_ATOMS: atom_id res chain seq x y z
N SER A 1 4.30 -17.17 -9.46
CA SER A 1 5.68 -16.85 -9.91
C SER A 1 6.65 -17.90 -9.40
N PHE A 2 7.92 -17.83 -9.75
CA PHE A 2 8.97 -18.67 -9.18
C PHE A 2 10.01 -17.80 -8.46
N VAL A 3 10.54 -18.28 -7.34
CA VAL A 3 11.68 -17.67 -6.62
C VAL A 3 12.67 -18.79 -6.33
N LEU A 4 13.93 -18.62 -6.77
CA LEU A 4 14.98 -19.63 -6.66
C LEU A 4 14.55 -21.02 -7.19
N GLY A 5 13.78 -21.06 -8.28
CA GLY A 5 13.26 -22.30 -8.87
C GLY A 5 12.03 -22.90 -8.17
N ASN A 6 11.61 -22.35 -7.02
CA ASN A 6 10.44 -22.81 -6.29
C ASN A 6 9.18 -22.06 -6.76
N PRO A 7 8.08 -22.76 -7.12
CA PRO A 7 6.82 -22.10 -7.42
C PRO A 7 6.28 -21.45 -6.15
N ILE A 8 5.96 -20.16 -6.23
CA ILE A 8 5.35 -19.39 -5.15
C ILE A 8 3.99 -18.85 -5.58
N SER A 9 3.05 -18.92 -4.64
CA SER A 9 1.75 -18.26 -4.72
C SER A 9 1.60 -17.35 -3.51
N ILE A 10 1.51 -16.04 -3.75
CA ILE A 10 1.28 -15.07 -2.69
C ILE A 10 -0.23 -14.85 -2.62
N THR A 11 -0.85 -15.26 -1.52
CA THR A 11 -2.30 -15.12 -1.28
C THR A 11 -2.56 -14.16 -0.12
N PRO A 12 -3.79 -13.62 0.00
CA PRO A 12 -4.17 -12.84 1.18
C PRO A 12 -3.96 -13.61 2.50
N GLU A 13 -4.22 -14.91 2.51
CA GLU A 13 -4.05 -15.77 3.68
C GLU A 13 -2.57 -15.85 4.10
N LEU A 14 -1.66 -16.07 3.14
CA LEU A 14 -0.23 -16.10 3.41
C LEU A 14 0.27 -14.76 3.97
N ILE A 15 -0.21 -13.63 3.43
CA ILE A 15 0.14 -12.29 3.95
C ILE A 15 -0.38 -12.12 5.38
N ALA A 16 -1.63 -12.54 5.64
CA ALA A 16 -2.26 -12.44 6.94
C ALA A 16 -1.51 -13.25 8.01
N GLU A 17 -1.14 -14.48 7.68
CA GLU A 17 -0.32 -15.36 8.53
C GLU A 17 1.08 -14.76 8.77
N THR A 18 1.75 -14.30 7.71
CA THR A 18 3.09 -13.70 7.80
C THR A 18 3.11 -12.45 8.69
N LEU A 19 2.06 -11.63 8.61
CA LEU A 19 1.96 -10.37 9.36
C LEU A 19 1.29 -10.54 10.73
N GLY A 20 0.63 -11.66 11.00
CA GLY A 20 -0.15 -11.87 12.23
C GLY A 20 -1.38 -10.95 12.33
N ILE A 21 -2.02 -10.66 11.20
CA ILE A 21 -3.18 -9.74 11.10
C ILE A 21 -4.40 -10.47 10.53
N PRO A 22 -5.63 -10.00 10.80
CA PRO A 22 -6.83 -10.62 10.24
C PRO A 22 -6.94 -10.42 8.72
N ASN A 23 -7.38 -11.46 8.01
CA ASN A 23 -7.80 -11.41 6.60
C ASN A 23 -9.32 -11.14 6.51
N SER A 24 -9.78 -10.02 7.07
CA SER A 24 -11.21 -9.68 7.15
C SER A 24 -11.45 -8.18 7.04
N GLY A 25 -12.68 -7.79 6.73
CA GLY A 25 -13.08 -6.40 6.53
C GLY A 25 -13.36 -6.09 5.07
N ILE A 26 -13.56 -4.81 4.76
CA ILE A 26 -13.87 -4.37 3.40
C ILE A 26 -12.66 -4.52 2.48
N THR A 27 -12.91 -4.92 1.24
CA THR A 27 -11.88 -5.15 0.22
C THR A 27 -11.73 -3.99 -0.77
N HIS A 28 -12.64 -3.02 -0.70
CA HIS A 28 -12.60 -1.75 -1.43
C HIS A 28 -13.31 -0.67 -0.61
N CYS A 29 -12.91 0.59 -0.78
CA CYS A 29 -13.58 1.74 -0.16
C CYS A 29 -14.56 2.45 -1.14
N ASN A 30 -15.19 1.71 -2.06
CA ASN A 30 -16.08 2.29 -3.08
C ASN A 30 -17.36 2.92 -2.50
N ASP A 31 -17.83 2.41 -1.35
CA ASP A 31 -19.03 2.91 -0.67
C ASP A 31 -18.84 4.32 -0.11
N VAL A 32 -17.59 4.76 0.08
CA VAL A 32 -17.26 6.14 0.45
C VAL A 32 -17.18 6.97 -0.83
N GLU A 33 -18.07 7.96 -0.95
CA GLU A 33 -18.03 8.87 -2.09
C GLU A 33 -16.77 9.76 -2.05
N LYS A 34 -16.34 10.26 -3.21
CA LYS A 34 -15.15 11.13 -3.28
C LYS A 34 -15.28 12.37 -2.39
N LEU A 35 -16.42 13.05 -2.42
CA LEU A 35 -16.65 14.26 -1.63
C LEU A 35 -16.71 13.95 -0.14
N GLU A 36 -17.36 12.84 0.22
CA GLU A 36 -17.40 12.35 1.60
C GLU A 36 -15.98 12.06 2.12
N ALA A 37 -15.17 11.34 1.34
CA ALA A 37 -13.78 11.05 1.70
C ALA A 37 -12.96 12.33 1.91
N ILE A 38 -13.14 13.34 1.05
CA ILE A 38 -12.48 14.65 1.21
C ILE A 38 -12.92 15.32 2.51
N GLY A 39 -14.22 15.36 2.80
CA GLY A 39 -14.75 15.98 4.02
C GLY A 39 -14.22 15.32 5.29
N ILE A 40 -14.19 13.99 5.31
CA ILE A 40 -13.62 13.20 6.41
C ILE A 40 -12.12 13.49 6.55
N CYS A 41 -11.36 13.50 5.45
CA CYS A 41 -9.92 13.76 5.48
C CYS A 41 -9.60 15.18 5.97
N LEU A 42 -10.37 16.17 5.55
CA LEU A 42 -10.21 17.58 5.95
C LEU A 42 -10.77 17.87 7.35
N GLU A 43 -11.51 16.94 7.96
CA GLU A 43 -12.21 17.12 9.23
C GLU A 43 -13.19 18.31 9.21
N ARG A 44 -13.83 18.56 8.06
CA ARG A 44 -14.81 19.65 7.90
C ARG A 44 -15.82 19.35 6.80
N THR A 45 -17.04 19.84 6.98
CA THR A 45 -18.16 19.68 6.02
C THR A 45 -18.25 20.83 5.02
N ASN A 46 -17.74 22.01 5.36
CA ASN A 46 -17.76 23.19 4.50
C ASN A 46 -16.43 23.36 3.76
N PHE A 47 -16.36 22.83 2.54
CA PHE A 47 -15.22 23.01 1.63
C PHE A 47 -15.74 23.15 0.20
N ASN A 48 -14.96 23.80 -0.67
CA ASN A 48 -15.30 23.92 -2.09
C ASN A 48 -15.12 22.55 -2.78
N PRO A 49 -16.19 21.93 -3.34
CA PRO A 49 -16.11 20.61 -3.98
C PRO A 49 -15.18 20.56 -5.20
N ILE A 50 -14.91 21.71 -5.82
CA ILE A 50 -14.06 21.86 -7.01
C ILE A 50 -12.57 21.99 -6.63
N MET A 51 -12.26 22.30 -5.37
CA MET A 51 -10.89 22.52 -4.92
C MET A 51 -10.07 21.23 -5.00
N THR A 52 -8.86 21.34 -5.56
CA THR A 52 -7.85 20.27 -5.50
C THR A 52 -7.27 20.18 -4.09
N VAL A 53 -7.55 19.09 -3.40
CA VAL A 53 -6.97 18.81 -2.08
C VAL A 53 -5.55 18.30 -2.24
N THR A 54 -4.60 18.97 -1.59
CA THR A 54 -3.19 18.52 -1.49
C THR A 54 -2.91 18.02 -0.07
N SER A 55 -1.82 17.29 0.12
CA SER A 55 -1.42 16.79 1.44
C SER A 55 -1.21 17.90 2.49
N SER A 56 -0.82 19.11 2.07
CA SER A 56 -0.64 20.27 2.97
C SER A 56 -1.94 20.84 3.52
N HIS A 57 -3.07 20.62 2.83
CA HIS A 57 -4.39 21.03 3.31
C HIS A 57 -4.93 20.11 4.41
N LEU A 58 -4.38 18.90 4.55
CA LEU A 58 -4.86 17.92 5.51
C LEU A 58 -4.35 18.25 6.93
N PRO A 59 -5.19 18.06 7.97
CA PRO A 59 -4.74 18.04 9.36
C PRO A 59 -3.57 17.08 9.56
N ILE A 60 -2.70 17.36 10.54
CA ILE A 60 -1.45 16.60 10.72
C ILE A 60 -1.69 15.10 10.89
N ALA A 61 -2.71 14.71 11.66
CA ALA A 61 -3.06 13.30 11.86
C ALA A 61 -3.50 12.63 10.54
N THR A 62 -4.41 13.25 9.79
CA THR A 62 -4.82 12.75 8.46
C THR A 62 -3.63 12.65 7.51
N ARG A 63 -2.73 13.64 7.53
CA ARG A 63 -1.53 13.64 6.68
C ARG A 63 -0.59 12.50 7.01
N ILE A 64 -0.41 12.18 8.30
CA ILE A 64 0.38 11.01 8.73
C ILE A 64 -0.26 9.71 8.23
N ILE A 65 -1.59 9.56 8.38
CA ILE A 65 -2.31 8.38 7.87
C ILE A 65 -2.16 8.27 6.34
N LEU A 66 -2.30 9.37 5.61
CA LEU A 66 -2.08 9.41 4.16
C LEU A 66 -0.65 8.98 3.79
N LEU A 67 0.36 9.42 4.54
CA LEU A 67 1.74 9.01 4.31
C LEU A 67 1.92 7.51 4.56
N LEU A 68 1.35 6.96 5.63
CA LEU A 68 1.38 5.51 5.89
C LEU A 68 0.70 4.72 4.78
N VAL A 69 -0.46 5.19 4.30
CA VAL A 69 -1.19 4.55 3.19
C VAL A 69 -0.32 4.54 1.94
N THR A 70 0.20 5.70 1.54
CA THR A 70 0.89 5.86 0.24
C THR A 70 2.36 5.44 0.22
N ASN A 71 3.00 5.21 1.36
CA ASN A 71 4.39 4.75 1.44
C ASN A 71 4.53 3.31 1.93
N THR A 72 3.55 2.79 2.68
CA THR A 72 3.68 1.49 3.35
C THR A 72 2.56 0.54 2.97
N LEU A 73 1.29 0.93 3.16
CA LEU A 73 0.16 0.02 2.96
C LEU A 73 -0.13 -0.25 1.49
N LEU A 74 -0.04 0.80 0.67
CA LEU A 74 -0.23 0.79 -0.78
C LEU A 74 0.78 1.75 -1.44
N PRO A 75 2.07 1.37 -1.48
CA PRO A 75 3.14 2.23 -1.95
C PRO A 75 2.87 2.76 -3.35
N ARG A 76 2.87 4.08 -3.47
CA ARG A 76 2.73 4.79 -4.75
C ARG A 76 4.11 5.11 -5.32
N GLU A 77 4.13 5.27 -6.64
CA GLU A 77 5.25 5.87 -7.34
C GLU A 77 4.92 7.32 -7.69
N GLY A 78 5.95 8.15 -7.87
CA GLY A 78 5.81 9.54 -8.26
C GLY A 78 5.50 10.48 -7.09
N SER A 79 4.76 11.56 -7.35
CA SER A 79 4.54 12.61 -6.36
C SER A 79 3.54 12.21 -5.27
N HIS A 80 3.92 12.49 -4.02
CA HIS A 80 3.05 12.39 -2.84
C HIS A 80 2.38 13.73 -2.48
N THR A 81 2.51 14.76 -3.32
CA THR A 81 1.90 16.08 -3.08
C THR A 81 0.38 16.04 -3.24
N LEU A 82 -0.08 15.34 -4.29
CA LEU A 82 -1.49 15.17 -4.60
C LEU A 82 -1.96 13.74 -4.25
N PRO A 83 -2.82 13.58 -3.22
CA PRO A 83 -3.43 12.30 -2.93
C PRO A 83 -4.37 11.89 -4.07
N TYR A 84 -4.38 10.60 -4.42
CA TYR A 84 -5.36 10.07 -5.37
C TYR A 84 -6.68 9.85 -4.64
N GLU A 85 -7.78 9.78 -5.40
CA GLU A 85 -9.10 9.49 -4.84
C GLU A 85 -9.10 8.20 -4.01
N ARG A 86 -8.42 7.15 -4.49
CA ARG A 86 -8.26 5.89 -3.76
C ARG A 86 -7.60 6.09 -2.39
N ASP A 87 -6.56 6.91 -2.32
CA ASP A 87 -5.84 7.14 -1.06
C ASP A 87 -6.73 7.88 -0.06
N LEU A 88 -7.46 8.90 -0.52
CA LEU A 88 -8.41 9.64 0.32
C LEU A 88 -9.52 8.73 0.83
N LYS A 89 -10.06 7.85 -0.01
CA LYS A 89 -11.09 6.88 0.41
C LYS A 89 -10.57 5.92 1.47
N ILE A 90 -9.34 5.42 1.33
CA ILE A 90 -8.73 4.54 2.33
C ILE A 90 -8.46 5.28 3.64
N VAL A 91 -7.93 6.51 3.57
CA VAL A 91 -7.73 7.36 4.75
C VAL A 91 -9.06 7.62 5.44
N ALA A 92 -10.13 7.89 4.69
CA ALA A 92 -11.48 8.09 5.22
C ALA A 92 -12.02 6.82 5.92
N CYS A 93 -11.87 5.64 5.29
CA CYS A 93 -12.20 4.35 5.90
C CYS A 93 -11.46 4.16 7.25
N ILE A 94 -10.14 4.40 7.28
CA ILE A 94 -9.33 4.29 8.51
C ILE A 94 -9.80 5.27 9.58
N LYS A 95 -10.03 6.54 9.21
CA LYS A 95 -10.48 7.58 10.16
C LYS A 95 -11.85 7.28 10.76
N ASN A 96 -12.75 6.65 10.00
CA ASN A 96 -14.06 6.24 10.47
C ASN A 96 -14.05 4.93 11.28
N GLY A 97 -12.90 4.30 11.46
CA GLY A 97 -12.78 3.01 12.16
C GLY A 97 -13.31 1.83 11.35
N THR A 98 -13.51 1.98 10.03
CA THR A 98 -13.91 0.89 9.16
C THR A 98 -12.76 -0.12 9.05
N LEU A 99 -13.05 -1.39 9.34
CA LEU A 99 -12.07 -2.45 9.22
C LEU A 99 -11.79 -2.75 7.75
N VAL A 100 -10.54 -2.55 7.31
CA VAL A 100 -10.09 -2.77 5.95
C VAL A 100 -9.28 -4.07 5.85
N ASN A 101 -9.55 -4.90 4.86
CA ASN A 101 -8.79 -6.12 4.60
C ASN A 101 -7.46 -5.78 3.89
N LEU A 102 -6.44 -5.44 4.70
CA LEU A 102 -5.11 -5.07 4.20
C LEU A 102 -4.45 -6.18 3.35
N PRO A 103 -4.45 -7.48 3.76
CA PRO A 103 -3.91 -8.54 2.91
C PRO A 103 -4.50 -8.57 1.50
N TYR A 104 -5.83 -8.45 1.39
CA TYR A 104 -6.50 -8.40 0.09
C TYR A 104 -6.12 -7.16 -0.72
N LEU A 105 -6.05 -5.99 -0.08
CA LEU A 105 -5.64 -4.76 -0.76
C LEU A 105 -4.21 -4.82 -1.29
N ILE A 106 -3.28 -5.44 -0.55
CA ILE A 106 -1.89 -5.62 -0.99
C ILE A 106 -1.82 -6.50 -2.24
N ILE A 107 -2.54 -7.62 -2.29
CA ILE A 107 -2.61 -8.49 -3.47
C ILE A 107 -3.15 -7.73 -4.67
N ASN A 108 -4.28 -7.05 -4.52
CA ASN A 108 -4.86 -6.26 -5.61
C ASN A 108 -3.91 -5.16 -6.10
N HIS A 109 -3.16 -4.55 -5.19
CA HIS A 109 -2.15 -3.56 -5.55
C HIS A 109 -1.01 -4.17 -6.37
N MET A 110 -0.46 -5.32 -5.95
CA MET A 110 0.57 -6.05 -6.70
C MET A 110 0.06 -6.41 -8.11
N LEU A 111 -1.15 -6.97 -8.21
CA LEU A 111 -1.76 -7.36 -9.49
C LEU A 111 -1.99 -6.17 -10.43
N SER A 112 -2.31 -5.00 -9.87
CA SER A 112 -2.50 -3.78 -10.67
C SER A 112 -1.19 -3.16 -11.19
N ARG A 113 -0.03 -3.61 -10.70
CA ARG A 113 1.31 -3.09 -11.04
C ARG A 113 2.26 -4.22 -11.47
N PRO A 114 2.02 -4.90 -12.60
CA PRO A 114 2.80 -6.09 -12.98
C PRO A 114 4.29 -5.83 -13.23
N ASN A 115 4.67 -4.58 -13.52
CA ASN A 115 6.06 -4.21 -13.83
C ASN A 115 6.84 -3.70 -12.61
N HIS A 116 6.20 -3.65 -11.43
CA HIS A 116 6.83 -3.22 -10.21
C HIS A 116 6.53 -4.23 -9.10
N ILE A 117 7.52 -4.50 -8.25
CA ILE A 117 7.35 -5.36 -7.09
C ILE A 117 7.37 -4.45 -5.85
N PRO A 118 6.23 -3.88 -5.45
CA PRO A 118 6.14 -3.16 -4.20
C PRO A 118 6.31 -4.12 -3.01
N TYR A 119 6.52 -3.57 -1.81
CA TYR A 119 6.59 -4.31 -0.54
C TYR A 119 7.83 -5.21 -0.34
N PRO A 120 9.06 -4.72 -0.55
CA PRO A 120 10.28 -5.53 -0.36
C PRO A 120 10.38 -6.15 1.04
N MET A 121 9.95 -5.42 2.09
CA MET A 121 9.94 -5.94 3.47
C MET A 121 8.93 -7.07 3.68
N LEU A 122 7.72 -6.96 3.12
CA LEU A 122 6.71 -8.02 3.23
C LEU A 122 7.17 -9.27 2.50
N LEU A 123 7.70 -9.11 1.29
CA LEU A 123 8.19 -10.22 0.49
C LEU A 123 9.34 -10.94 1.20
N SER A 124 10.29 -10.20 1.78
CA SER A 124 11.37 -10.78 2.57
C SER A 124 10.83 -11.65 3.71
N ARG A 125 9.81 -11.17 4.44
CA ARG A 125 9.18 -11.95 5.52
C ARG A 125 8.43 -13.17 4.99
N ILE A 126 7.76 -13.06 3.84
CA ILE A 126 7.09 -14.19 3.19
C ILE A 126 8.11 -15.25 2.80
N PHE A 127 9.22 -14.86 2.18
CA PHE A 127 10.27 -15.80 1.77
C PHE A 127 10.87 -16.53 2.98
N VAL A 128 11.15 -15.82 4.06
CA VAL A 128 11.54 -16.43 5.33
C VAL A 128 10.48 -17.41 5.85
N SER A 129 9.19 -17.05 5.83
CA SER A 129 8.09 -17.93 6.27
C SER A 129 7.96 -19.21 5.43
N LEU A 130 8.40 -19.16 4.17
CA LEU A 130 8.41 -20.29 3.24
C LEU A 130 9.73 -21.08 3.28
N ASN A 131 10.66 -20.74 4.17
CA ASN A 131 12.04 -21.27 4.21
C ASN A 131 12.80 -21.11 2.89
N LEU A 132 12.49 -20.04 2.14
CA LEU A 132 13.22 -19.62 0.96
C LEU A 132 14.26 -18.60 1.41
N ASP A 133 15.42 -19.09 1.83
CA ASP A 133 16.51 -18.24 2.30
C ASP A 133 17.14 -17.49 1.10
N ILE A 134 17.11 -16.16 1.13
CA ILE A 134 17.68 -15.28 0.09
C ILE A 134 19.05 -14.73 0.51
N LEU A 135 19.57 -15.14 1.68
CA LEU A 135 20.81 -14.63 2.24
C LEU A 135 22.04 -14.80 1.32
N ASP A 136 22.03 -15.71 0.34
CA ASP A 136 23.15 -15.97 -0.57
C ASP A 136 23.21 -15.04 -1.81
N ASP A 137 22.18 -14.22 -2.07
CA ASP A 137 22.13 -13.35 -3.25
C ASP A 137 22.92 -12.02 -3.09
N GLU A 138 23.48 -11.72 -1.91
CA GLU A 138 24.23 -10.47 -1.66
C GLU A 138 25.58 -10.37 -2.42
N HIS A 139 26.06 -11.44 -3.08
CA HIS A 139 27.44 -11.48 -3.62
C HIS A 139 27.58 -11.47 -5.15
N ASN A 140 26.53 -11.25 -5.94
CA ASN A 140 26.62 -11.33 -7.41
C ASN A 140 26.26 -10.05 -8.19
N VAL A 141 26.35 -8.86 -7.58
CA VAL A 141 26.34 -7.62 -8.37
C VAL A 141 27.73 -7.40 -8.95
N LYS A 142 28.00 -7.93 -10.16
CA LYS A 142 29.18 -7.53 -10.93
C LYS A 142 29.14 -6.00 -11.11
N PRO A 143 30.20 -5.25 -10.75
CA PRO A 143 30.25 -3.83 -11.02
C PRO A 143 30.17 -3.61 -12.54
N SER A 144 29.08 -3.01 -13.01
CA SER A 144 28.98 -2.60 -14.41
C SER A 144 29.89 -1.39 -14.59
N HIS A 145 31.05 -1.58 -15.19
CA HIS A 145 31.88 -0.47 -15.66
C HIS A 145 31.15 0.24 -16.81
N LYS A 146 30.40 1.29 -16.49
CA LYS A 146 30.07 2.31 -17.48
C LYS A 146 31.18 3.36 -17.44
N GLN A 147 32.12 3.25 -18.38
CA GLN A 147 33.04 4.33 -18.71
C GLN A 147 32.21 5.49 -19.30
N LEU A 148 32.48 6.70 -18.80
CA LEU A 148 31.98 7.95 -19.39
C LEU A 148 32.62 8.21 -20.74
#